data_AF-A0AA43IGX1-F1
#
_entry.id   AF-A0AA43IGX1-F1
#
_cell.length_a   1.000
_cell.length_b   1.000
_cell.length_c   1.000
_cell.angle_alpha   90.00
_cell.angle_beta   90.00
_cell.angle_gamma   90.00
#
_symmetry.space_group_name_H-M   'P 1'
#
loop_
_entity.id
_entity.type
_entity.pdbx_description
1 polymer ?
#
loop_
_entity_poly.entity_id
_entity_poly.type
_entity_poly.pdbx_seq_one_letter_code
_entity_poly.pdbx_strand_id
1 'polypeptide(L)'
;RVSGHDLYLDLPLAPWEAVLGASIDVPTLAGAVRLKVPPNTPAGQKLRLSGRGLPRPHGKEGDLFAITQIVVPAATTDAERGLYEQLAKDSTFNPRAHLQQEMNNAP
;
A
#
# COMPACT_ATOMS: atom_id res chain seq x y z
N ARG A 1 -3.52 13.70 4.22
CA ARG A 1 -4.94 14.12 4.18
C ARG A 1 -5.50 14.03 5.60
N VAL A 2 -6.49 14.86 5.95
CA VAL A 2 -7.11 14.89 7.29
C VAL A 2 -8.61 14.66 7.14
N SER A 3 -9.22 13.85 7.99
CA SER A 3 -10.68 13.68 8.09
C SER A 3 -11.09 13.62 9.55
N GLY A 4 -11.76 14.67 10.04
CA GLY A 4 -11.99 14.82 11.47
C GLY A 4 -10.66 14.87 12.23
N HIS A 5 -10.47 13.92 13.16
CA HIS A 5 -9.21 13.78 13.90
C HIS A 5 -8.28 12.71 13.32
N ASP A 6 -8.70 12.02 12.25
CA ASP A 6 -7.90 10.97 11.65
C ASP A 6 -7.00 11.54 10.55
N LEU A 7 -5.79 11.01 10.49
CA LEU A 7 -4.78 11.35 9.50
C LEU A 7 -4.68 10.23 8.47
N TYR A 8 -4.38 10.60 7.24
CA TYR A 8 -4.16 9.68 6.14
C TYR A 8 -2.89 10.06 5.42
N LEU A 9 -2.02 9.10 5.19
CA LEU A 9 -0.85 9.25 4.33
C LEU A 9 -0.85 8.18 3.27
N ASP A 10 -0.26 8.50 2.13
CA ASP A 10 0.00 7.53 1.09
C ASP A 10 1.32 6.82 1.43
N LEU A 11 1.28 5.49 1.49
CA LEU A 11 2.39 4.63 1.87
C LEU A 11 2.92 3.95 0.60
N PRO A 12 3.96 4.50 -0.03
CA PRO A 12 4.56 3.88 -1.20
C PRO A 12 5.22 2.57 -0.79
N LEU A 13 4.91 1.51 -1.53
CA LEU A 13 5.52 0.19 -1.40
C LEU A 13 6.06 -0.24 -2.75
N ALA A 14 7.27 -0.78 -2.77
CA ALA A 14 7.74 -1.52 -3.92
C ALA A 14 6.89 -2.81 -4.12
N PRO A 15 6.81 -3.38 -5.33
CA PRO A 15 5.99 -4.56 -5.57
C PRO A 15 6.39 -5.74 -4.67
N TRP A 16 7.68 -5.95 -4.44
CA TRP A 16 8.17 -7.03 -3.57
C TRP A 16 7.87 -6.79 -2.09
N GLU A 17 7.83 -5.54 -1.61
CA GLU A 17 7.43 -5.25 -0.22
C GLU A 17 5.96 -5.56 0.02
N ALA A 18 5.11 -5.30 -0.97
CA ALA A 18 3.70 -5.63 -0.91
C ALA A 18 3.45 -7.15 -0.98
N VAL A 19 4.20 -7.86 -1.82
CA VAL A 19 4.06 -9.32 -1.98
C VAL A 19 4.69 -10.08 -0.80
N LEU A 20 5.92 -9.76 -0.43
CA LEU A 20 6.68 -10.51 0.58
C LEU A 20 6.42 -10.01 2.01
N GLY A 21 5.89 -8.81 2.16
CA GLY A 21 5.79 -8.11 3.43
C GLY A 21 7.07 -7.33 3.75
N ALA A 22 6.94 -6.35 4.65
CA ALA A 22 8.04 -5.48 5.04
C ALA A 22 7.85 -4.94 6.46
N SER A 23 8.92 -4.39 7.03
CA SER A 23 8.86 -3.55 8.23
C SER A 23 9.49 -2.21 7.88
N ILE A 24 8.67 -1.17 7.86
CA ILE A 24 9.04 0.16 7.37
C ILE A 24 8.79 1.21 8.44
N ASP A 25 9.60 2.25 8.47
CA ASP A 25 9.42 3.36 9.42
C ASP A 25 8.50 4.43 8.81
N VAL A 26 7.42 4.76 9.51
CA VAL A 26 6.38 5.68 9.05
C VAL A 26 6.40 6.95 9.92
N PRO A 27 6.49 8.15 9.33
CA PRO A 27 6.47 9.39 10.10
C PRO A 27 5.08 9.63 10.72
N THR A 28 5.07 10.03 11.98
CA THR A 28 3.86 10.48 12.69
C THR A 28 4.13 11.82 13.37
N LEU A 29 3.09 12.47 13.90
CA LEU A 29 3.24 13.73 14.66
C LEU A 29 4.09 13.57 15.93
N ALA A 30 4.18 12.36 16.48
CA ALA A 30 4.94 12.04 17.68
C ALA A 30 6.30 11.37 17.39
N GLY A 31 6.76 11.40 16.13
CA GLY A 31 7.98 10.72 15.66
C GLY A 31 7.71 9.51 14.79
N ALA A 32 8.77 8.88 14.27
CA ALA A 32 8.64 7.71 13.41
C ALA A 32 8.22 6.47 14.19
N VAL A 33 7.35 5.65 13.60
CA VAL A 33 6.90 4.37 14.16
C VAL A 33 7.13 3.26 13.14
N ARG A 34 7.61 2.11 13.61
CA ARG A 34 7.75 0.92 12.78
C ARG A 34 6.38 0.32 12.47
N LEU A 35 6.03 0.29 11.19
CA LEU A 35 4.81 -0.34 10.67
C LEU A 35 5.17 -1.67 10.01
N LYS A 36 4.47 -2.73 10.40
CA LYS A 36 4.55 -4.03 9.74
C LYS A 36 3.56 -4.07 8.59
N VAL A 37 4.06 -4.31 7.38
CA VAL A 37 3.28 -4.57 6.17
C VAL A 37 3.14 -6.09 6.02
N PRO A 38 1.93 -6.67 6.08
CA PRO A 38 1.72 -8.09 5.86
C PRO A 38 2.11 -8.52 4.43
N PRO A 39 2.53 -9.77 4.22
CA PRO A 39 2.65 -10.32 2.87
C PRO A 39 1.32 -10.25 2.11
N ASN A 40 1.39 -10.16 0.79
CA ASN A 40 0.24 -10.06 -0.13
C ASN A 40 -0.69 -8.88 0.17
N THR A 41 -0.12 -7.73 0.54
CA THR A 41 -0.84 -6.49 0.78
C THR A 41 -1.28 -5.85 -0.56
N PRO A 42 -2.59 -5.71 -0.85
CA PRO A 42 -3.05 -5.03 -2.06
C PRO A 42 -2.84 -3.50 -2.01
N ALA A 43 -2.90 -2.87 -3.18
CA ALA A 43 -3.00 -1.42 -3.30
C ALA A 43 -4.29 -0.89 -2.65
N GLY A 44 -4.22 0.27 -2.02
CA GLY A 44 -5.36 0.93 -1.37
C GLY A 44 -5.73 0.36 0.01
N GLN A 45 -5.05 -0.67 0.49
CA GLN A 45 -5.24 -1.17 1.85
C GLN A 45 -4.91 -0.09 2.87
N LYS A 46 -5.77 0.06 3.88
CA LYS A 46 -5.58 1.00 4.98
C LYS A 46 -4.97 0.27 6.17
N LEU A 47 -3.71 0.55 6.48
CA LEU A 47 -3.03 0.07 7.67
C LEU A 47 -3.20 1.10 8.79
N ARG A 48 -3.80 0.69 9.90
CA ARG A 48 -4.17 1.58 11.01
C ARG A 48 -3.07 1.61 12.08
N LEU A 49 -2.60 2.80 12.39
CA LEU A 49 -1.74 3.12 13.53
C LEU A 49 -2.61 3.83 14.58
N SER A 50 -3.01 3.08 15.61
CA SER A 50 -3.95 3.58 16.62
C SER A 50 -3.33 4.70 17.47
N GLY A 51 -4.09 5.77 17.71
CA GLY A 51 -3.66 6.88 18.57
C GLY A 51 -2.45 7.63 18.01
N ARG A 52 -2.41 7.80 16.69
CA ARG A 52 -1.37 8.55 15.95
C ARG A 52 -1.94 9.64 15.07
N GLY A 53 -3.23 9.93 15.22
CA GLY A 53 -3.95 11.02 14.56
C GLY A 53 -3.84 12.33 15.33
N LEU A 54 -4.78 13.24 15.10
CA LEU A 54 -4.83 14.53 15.77
C LEU A 54 -5.37 14.41 17.22
N PRO A 55 -4.90 15.27 18.14
CA PRO A 55 -5.45 15.32 19.49
C PRO A 55 -6.93 15.72 19.48
N ARG A 56 -7.66 15.25 20.50
CA ARG A 56 -9.06 15.64 20.76
C ARG A 56 -9.11 16.43 22.06
N PRO A 57 -9.93 17.51 22.17
CA PRO A 57 -9.98 18.35 23.36
C PRO A 57 -10.20 17.59 24.68
N HIS A 58 -11.00 16.51 24.66
CA HIS A 58 -11.32 15.70 25.83
C HIS A 58 -11.44 14.19 25.50
N GLY A 59 -10.52 13.62 24.74
CA GLY A 59 -10.60 12.21 24.36
C GLY A 59 -9.30 11.62 23.83
N LYS A 60 -9.36 10.35 23.44
CA LYS A 60 -8.25 9.67 22.76
C LYS A 60 -7.97 10.37 21.42
N GLU A 61 -6.69 10.45 21.06
CA GLU A 61 -6.26 10.92 19.74
C GLU A 61 -6.98 10.14 18.63
N GLY A 62 -7.12 10.77 17.46
CA GLY A 62 -7.51 10.03 16.26
C GLY A 62 -6.46 9.00 15.85
N ASP A 63 -6.67 8.38 14.71
CA ASP A 63 -5.76 7.38 14.17
C ASP A 63 -5.02 7.89 12.93
N LEU A 64 -3.87 7.29 12.64
CA LEU A 64 -3.20 7.45 11.36
C LEU A 64 -3.47 6.22 10.49
N PHE A 65 -3.95 6.44 9.27
CA PHE A 65 -4.15 5.41 8.27
C PHE A 65 -3.11 5.57 7.16
N ALA A 66 -2.22 4.58 7.05
CA ALA A 66 -1.28 4.46 5.95
C ALA A 66 -1.98 3.72 4.80
N ILE A 67 -2.23 4.41 3.69
CA ILE A 67 -2.92 3.88 2.52
C ILE A 67 -1.87 3.38 1.54
N THR A 68 -1.82 2.07 1.31
CA THR A 68 -0.80 1.44 0.48
C THR A 68 -0.92 1.89 -0.97
N GLN A 69 0.21 2.21 -1.59
CA GLN A 69 0.32 2.54 -3.01
C GLN A 69 1.48 1.73 -3.59
N ILE A 70 1.21 0.91 -4.62
CA ILE A 70 2.27 0.16 -5.27
C ILE A 70 2.97 1.08 -6.27
N VAL A 71 4.25 1.32 -6.05
CA VAL A 71 5.07 2.18 -6.91
C VAL A 71 6.10 1.34 -7.66
N VAL A 72 6.33 1.68 -8.92
CA VAL A 72 7.36 1.05 -9.76
C VAL A 72 8.56 1.98 -9.88
N PRO A 73 9.80 1.45 -9.96
CA PRO A 73 10.98 2.30 -10.13
C PRO A 73 10.94 3.02 -11.48
N ALA A 74 11.50 4.23 -11.53
CA ALA A 74 11.51 5.05 -12.76
C ALA A 74 12.34 4.42 -13.89
N ALA A 75 13.33 3.60 -13.55
CA ALA A 75 14.13 2.82 -14.47
C ALA A 75 14.52 1.49 -13.80
N THR A 76 14.74 0.47 -14.61
CA THR A 76 15.22 -0.85 -14.18
C THR A 76 16.47 -1.23 -14.97
N THR A 77 17.41 -1.88 -14.33
CA THR A 77 18.53 -2.58 -14.96
C THR A 77 18.04 -3.78 -15.79
N ASP A 78 18.90 -4.31 -16.67
CA ASP A 78 18.60 -5.52 -17.44
C ASP A 78 18.34 -6.73 -16.53
N ALA A 79 19.05 -6.82 -15.42
CA ALA A 79 18.85 -7.87 -14.43
C ALA A 79 17.46 -7.79 -13.78
N GLU A 80 17.04 -6.60 -13.34
CA GLU A 80 15.70 -6.38 -12.76
C GLU A 80 14.60 -6.64 -13.78
N ARG A 81 14.77 -6.21 -15.03
CA ARG A 81 13.83 -6.50 -16.12
C ARG A 81 13.67 -8.01 -16.32
N GLY A 82 14.77 -8.76 -16.35
CA GLY A 82 14.74 -10.22 -16.49
C GLY A 82 13.95 -10.91 -15.38
N LEU A 83 14.03 -10.42 -14.14
CA LEU A 83 13.24 -10.95 -13.02
C LEU A 83 11.73 -10.71 -13.21
N TYR A 84 11.34 -9.53 -13.69
CA TYR A 84 9.93 -9.23 -13.98
C TYR A 84 9.40 -10.03 -15.16
N GLU A 85 10.20 -10.26 -16.20
CA GLU A 85 9.83 -11.12 -17.34
C GLU A 85 9.60 -12.57 -16.90
N GLN A 86 10.48 -13.10 -16.04
CA GLN A 86 10.30 -14.43 -15.46
C GLN A 86 9.03 -14.52 -14.62
N LEU A 87 8.78 -13.53 -13.75
CA LEU A 87 7.55 -13.46 -12.96
C LEU A 87 6.30 -13.39 -13.84
N ALA A 88 6.34 -12.60 -14.92
CA ALA A 88 5.22 -12.47 -15.86
C ALA A 88 4.91 -13.77 -16.60
N LYS A 89 5.94 -14.59 -16.88
CA LYS A 89 5.78 -15.89 -17.52
C LYS A 89 5.18 -16.94 -16.58
N ASP A 90 5.58 -16.94 -15.32
CA ASP A 90 5.19 -17.97 -14.35
C ASP A 90 3.87 -17.66 -13.64
N SER A 91 3.50 -16.39 -13.53
CA SER A 91 2.32 -15.94 -12.81
C SER A 91 1.02 -16.17 -13.58
N THR A 92 -0.02 -16.60 -12.87
CA THR A 92 -1.40 -16.70 -13.39
C THR A 92 -2.26 -15.48 -13.04
N PHE A 93 -1.67 -14.45 -12.40
CA PHE A 93 -2.41 -13.30 -11.91
C PHE A 93 -2.93 -12.41 -13.05
N ASN A 94 -4.25 -12.21 -13.10
CA ASN A 94 -4.91 -11.32 -14.05
C ASN A 94 -5.54 -10.10 -13.33
N PRO A 95 -4.82 -8.96 -13.23
CA PRO A 95 -5.32 -7.77 -12.53
C PRO A 95 -6.51 -7.10 -13.22
N ARG A 96 -6.85 -7.49 -14.46
CA ARG A 96 -7.92 -6.90 -15.27
C ARG A 96 -9.09 -7.86 -15.52
N ALA A 97 -9.18 -8.96 -14.77
CA ALA A 97 -10.24 -9.95 -14.92
C ALA A 97 -11.66 -9.32 -14.81
N HIS A 98 -11.83 -8.34 -13.92
CA HIS A 98 -13.09 -7.61 -13.76
C HIS A 98 -13.50 -6.83 -15.02
N LEU A 99 -12.56 -6.17 -15.70
CA LEU A 99 -12.83 -5.44 -16.95
C LEU A 99 -13.25 -6.38 -18.08
N GLN A 100 -12.67 -7.58 -18.14
CA GLN A 100 -13.03 -8.58 -19.14
C GLN A 100 -14.46 -9.10 -18.92
N GLN A 101 -14.86 -9.26 -17.66
CA GLN A 101 -16.25 -9.63 -17.32
C GLN A 101 -17.23 -8.53 -17.72
N GLU A 102 -16.91 -7.26 -17.48
CA GLU A 102 -17.72 -6.12 -17.89
C GLU A 102 -17.90 -6.06 -19.42
N MET A 103 -16.82 -6.25 -20.19
CA MET A 103 -16.88 -6.30 -21.65
C MET A 103 -17.76 -7.45 -22.17
N ASN A 104 -17.72 -8.61 -21.53
CA ASN A 104 -18.54 -9.77 -21.92
C ASN A 104 -20.02 -9.60 -21.58
N ASN A 105 -20.33 -8.73 -20.61
CA ASN A 105 -21.69 -8.42 -20.18
C ASN A 105 -22.27 -7.17 -20.87
N ALA A 106 -21.51 -6.52 -21.76
CA ALA A 106 -21.98 -5.38 -22.52
C ALA A 106 -22.98 -5.84 -23.60
N PRO A 107 -24.12 -5.12 -23.77
CA PRO A 107 -25.17 -5.49 -24.71
C PRO A 107 -24.78 -5.31 -26.19
#